data_AF-A0A9D1WTU2-F1
#
_entry.id   AF-A0A9D1WTU2-F1
#
_cell.length_a   1.000
_cell.length_b   1.000
_cell.length_c   1.000
_cell.angle_alpha   90.00
_cell.angle_beta   90.00
_cell.angle_gamma   90.00
#
_symmetry.space_group_name_H-M   'P 1'
#
loop_
_entity.id
_entity.type
_entity.pdbx_description
1 polymer ?
#
loop_
_entity_poly.entity_id
_entity_poly.type
_entity_poly.pdbx_seq_one_letter_code
_entity_poly.pdbx_strand_id
1 'polypeptide(L)'
;MGFGEKLIKLRKQKGMSQEQLGMQLGITRQSVSKWESGSTLPELSKLIAISEIFGVSVDYLVKDEMEKDFEKVQIQENSHLEEKMDEISRYIRGYQFTSKRQILGIPLVSIRLGRGLGRDRVAKGWIAIGNIAIGFLSLGAVSVGILSFGALAAGLIAIGAMAIGGFALGALAIGILAIGSGVFGIYAGGVAAFGKEISVGVAAFGKTAIGETAKGEHCLLWGNGLSADQIGHFLDQNHPNLWQPLRDFFVFLGQYIK
;
A
#
# COMPACT_ATOMS: atom_id res chain seq x y z
N MET A 1 -31.78 -32.14 -27.86
CA MET A 1 -30.59 -33.01 -28.03
C MET A 1 -30.76 -34.27 -27.21
N GLY A 2 -30.30 -35.42 -27.70
CA GLY A 2 -30.34 -36.67 -26.94
C GLY A 2 -29.41 -36.65 -25.72
N PHE A 3 -29.59 -37.58 -24.77
CA PHE A 3 -28.78 -37.67 -23.54
C PHE A 3 -27.26 -37.60 -23.79
N GLY A 4 -26.75 -38.34 -24.79
CA GLY A 4 -25.31 -38.40 -25.09
C GLY A 4 -24.74 -37.03 -25.49
N GLU A 5 -25.48 -36.25 -26.28
CA GLU A 5 -25.09 -34.90 -26.69
C GLU A 5 -25.07 -33.92 -25.50
N LYS A 6 -26.06 -34.01 -24.60
CA LYS A 6 -26.09 -33.23 -23.36
C LYS A 6 -24.93 -33.57 -22.45
N LEU A 7 -24.60 -34.86 -22.31
CA LEU A 7 -23.46 -35.31 -21.52
C LEU A 7 -22.13 -34.77 -22.08
N ILE A 8 -21.95 -34.81 -23.40
CA ILE A 8 -20.78 -34.20 -24.07
C ILE A 8 -20.71 -32.70 -23.77
N LYS A 9 -21.83 -31.98 -23.88
CA LYS A 9 -21.90 -30.53 -23.64
C LYS A 9 -21.49 -30.20 -22.20
N LEU A 10 -22.10 -30.85 -21.21
CA LEU A 10 -21.80 -30.65 -19.78
C LEU A 10 -20.33 -30.98 -19.46
N ARG A 11 -19.82 -32.10 -19.98
CA ARG A 11 -18.43 -32.50 -19.79
C ARG A 11 -17.45 -31.46 -20.34
N LYS A 12 -17.70 -30.97 -21.56
CA LYS A 12 -16.86 -29.94 -22.20
C LYS A 12 -16.95 -28.58 -21.48
N GLN A 13 -18.13 -28.19 -20.98
CA GLN A 13 -18.29 -26.96 -20.20
C GLN A 13 -17.44 -26.98 -18.91
N LYS A 14 -17.31 -28.13 -18.25
CA LYS A 14 -16.40 -28.31 -17.11
C LYS A 14 -14.95 -28.62 -17.49
N GLY A 15 -14.59 -28.58 -18.77
CA GLY A 15 -13.23 -28.85 -19.25
C GLY A 15 -12.73 -30.27 -18.99
N MET A 16 -13.63 -31.24 -18.81
CA MET A 16 -13.28 -32.61 -18.43
C MET A 16 -13.01 -33.50 -19.66
N SER A 17 -12.08 -34.44 -19.54
CA SER A 17 -11.93 -35.56 -20.49
C SER A 17 -12.92 -36.69 -20.17
N GLN A 18 -13.20 -37.57 -21.14
CA GLN A 18 -14.05 -38.76 -20.90
C GLN A 18 -13.48 -39.66 -19.78
N GLU A 19 -12.15 -39.67 -19.65
CA GLU A 19 -11.43 -40.48 -18.68
C GLU A 19 -11.55 -39.89 -17.27
N GLN A 20 -11.46 -38.57 -17.15
CA GLN A 20 -11.72 -37.85 -15.89
C GLN A 20 -13.17 -38.03 -15.42
N LEU A 21 -14.14 -37.94 -16.33
CA LEU A 21 -15.54 -38.18 -16.00
C LEU A 21 -15.78 -39.64 -15.58
N GLY A 22 -15.17 -40.59 -16.30
CA GLY A 22 -15.23 -42.00 -15.94
C GLY A 22 -14.69 -42.25 -14.53
N MET A 23 -13.53 -41.67 -14.21
CA MET A 23 -12.91 -41.77 -12.88
C MET A 23 -13.80 -41.20 -11.77
N GLN A 24 -14.44 -40.04 -11.97
CA GLN A 24 -15.38 -39.46 -10.99
C GLN A 24 -16.63 -40.32 -10.79
N LEU A 25 -17.11 -40.98 -11.85
CA LEU A 25 -18.27 -41.86 -11.80
C LEU A 25 -17.91 -43.30 -11.38
N GLY A 26 -16.63 -43.62 -11.16
CA GLY A 26 -16.18 -44.99 -10.86
C GLY A 26 -16.43 -45.97 -12.00
N ILE A 27 -16.30 -45.53 -13.25
CA ILE A 27 -16.49 -46.32 -14.47
C ILE A 27 -15.33 -46.10 -15.45
N THR A 28 -15.23 -46.95 -16.47
CA THR A 28 -14.19 -46.79 -17.48
C THR A 28 -14.52 -45.67 -18.47
N ARG A 29 -13.48 -45.08 -19.07
CA ARG A 29 -13.60 -44.14 -20.20
C ARG A 29 -14.49 -44.69 -21.31
N GLN A 30 -14.41 -46.00 -21.58
CA GLN A 30 -15.18 -46.69 -22.61
C GLN A 30 -16.69 -46.62 -22.34
N SER A 31 -17.11 -46.76 -21.08
CA SER A 31 -18.53 -46.61 -20.69
C SER A 31 -19.04 -45.19 -20.97
N VAL A 32 -18.25 -44.18 -20.60
CA VAL A 32 -18.58 -42.77 -20.93
C VAL A 32 -18.68 -42.58 -22.43
N SER A 33 -17.75 -43.11 -23.21
CA SER A 33 -17.79 -42.99 -24.68
C SER A 33 -19.04 -43.63 -25.30
N LYS A 34 -19.50 -44.78 -24.78
CA LYS A 34 -20.72 -45.46 -25.26
C LYS A 34 -21.99 -44.70 -24.90
N TRP A 35 -21.99 -43.98 -23.78
CA TRP A 35 -23.10 -43.09 -23.39
C TRP A 35 -23.15 -41.84 -24.27
N GLU A 36 -21.99 -41.24 -24.52
CA GLU A 36 -21.87 -40.07 -25.40
C GLU A 36 -22.24 -40.38 -26.85
N SER A 37 -21.98 -41.60 -27.33
CA SER A 37 -22.40 -42.06 -28.68
C SER A 37 -23.84 -42.56 -28.76
N GLY A 38 -24.60 -42.55 -27.66
CA GLY A 38 -25.97 -43.06 -27.60
C GLY A 38 -26.10 -44.59 -27.75
N SER A 39 -24.98 -45.32 -27.70
CA SER A 39 -24.97 -46.78 -27.87
C SER A 39 -25.53 -47.52 -26.65
N THR A 40 -25.47 -46.90 -25.46
CA THR A 40 -26.04 -47.40 -24.21
C THR A 40 -26.48 -46.24 -23.34
N LEU A 41 -27.44 -46.47 -22.43
CA LEU A 41 -27.85 -45.47 -21.44
C LEU A 41 -27.29 -45.83 -20.04
N PRO A 42 -26.96 -44.83 -19.21
CA PRO A 42 -26.57 -45.06 -17.83
C PRO A 42 -27.76 -45.51 -16.97
N GLU A 43 -27.45 -46.25 -15.91
CA GLU A 43 -28.41 -46.61 -14.87
C GLU A 43 -28.82 -45.39 -14.03
N LEU A 44 -29.95 -45.49 -13.32
CA LEU A 44 -30.49 -44.40 -12.49
C LEU A 44 -29.47 -43.87 -11.47
N SER A 45 -28.71 -44.77 -10.84
CA SER A 45 -27.64 -44.40 -9.89
C SER A 45 -26.57 -43.50 -10.54
N LYS A 46 -26.21 -43.78 -11.79
CA LYS A 46 -25.25 -42.98 -12.57
C LYS A 46 -25.87 -41.69 -13.09
N LEU A 47 -27.16 -41.68 -13.44
CA LEU A 47 -27.88 -40.45 -13.78
C LEU A 47 -27.91 -39.47 -12.62
N ILE A 48 -28.18 -39.93 -11.40
CA ILE A 48 -28.15 -39.10 -10.19
C ILE A 48 -26.73 -38.55 -9.97
N ALA A 49 -25.71 -39.41 -10.04
CA ALA A 49 -24.32 -38.97 -9.87
C ALA A 49 -23.90 -37.94 -10.93
N ILE A 50 -24.32 -38.11 -12.19
CA ILE A 50 -24.10 -37.12 -13.26
C ILE A 50 -24.81 -35.81 -12.91
N SER A 51 -26.06 -35.88 -12.43
CA SER A 51 -26.84 -34.71 -12.05
C SER A 51 -26.15 -33.89 -10.95
N GLU A 52 -25.57 -34.57 -9.95
CA GLU A 52 -24.81 -33.94 -8.86
C GLU A 52 -23.48 -33.36 -9.33
N ILE A 53 -22.71 -34.09 -10.15
CA ILE A 53 -21.41 -33.64 -10.67
C ILE A 53 -21.57 -32.35 -11.49
N PHE A 54 -22.63 -32.25 -12.27
CA PHE A 54 -22.86 -31.11 -13.16
C PHE A 54 -23.84 -30.06 -12.62
N GLY A 55 -24.45 -30.30 -11.46
CA GLY A 55 -25.41 -29.38 -10.84
C GLY A 55 -26.69 -29.22 -11.67
N VAL A 56 -27.13 -30.27 -12.34
CA VAL A 56 -28.33 -30.27 -13.21
C VAL A 56 -29.39 -31.21 -12.63
N SER A 57 -30.66 -31.07 -13.04
CA SER A 57 -31.69 -32.05 -12.67
C SER A 57 -31.57 -33.31 -13.53
N VAL A 58 -32.00 -34.46 -12.98
CA VAL A 58 -32.11 -35.71 -13.76
C VAL A 58 -33.09 -35.54 -14.93
N ASP A 59 -34.16 -34.76 -14.73
CA ASP A 59 -35.10 -34.40 -15.80
C ASP A 59 -34.40 -33.71 -16.98
N TYR A 60 -33.47 -32.79 -16.75
CA TYR A 60 -32.70 -32.14 -17.82
C TYR A 60 -31.90 -33.16 -18.65
N LEU A 61 -31.29 -34.13 -17.98
CA LEU A 61 -30.50 -35.17 -18.65
C LEU A 61 -31.38 -36.03 -19.58
N VAL A 62 -32.62 -36.31 -19.19
CA VAL A 62 -33.48 -37.27 -19.88
C VAL A 62 -34.48 -36.60 -20.86
N LYS A 63 -34.97 -35.39 -20.59
CA LYS A 63 -36.04 -34.74 -21.37
C LYS A 63 -35.49 -33.74 -22.39
N ASP A 64 -35.87 -33.89 -23.66
CA ASP A 64 -35.32 -33.10 -24.78
C ASP A 64 -35.69 -31.60 -24.75
N GLU A 65 -36.73 -31.20 -24.03
CA GLU A 65 -37.30 -29.84 -24.11
C GLU A 65 -36.66 -28.82 -23.14
N MET A 66 -35.77 -29.23 -22.23
CA MET A 66 -35.29 -28.39 -21.11
C MET A 66 -33.99 -27.61 -21.37
N GLU A 67 -33.48 -27.58 -22.61
CA GLU A 67 -32.21 -26.90 -22.95
C GLU A 67 -32.23 -25.39 -22.66
N LYS A 68 -33.36 -24.73 -22.91
CA LYS A 68 -33.48 -23.27 -22.78
C LYS A 68 -33.50 -22.80 -21.32
N ASP A 69 -33.99 -23.61 -20.40
CA ASP A 69 -34.08 -23.24 -18.99
C ASP A 69 -32.72 -23.37 -18.31
N PHE A 70 -31.95 -24.40 -18.67
CA PHE A 70 -30.59 -24.58 -18.15
C PHE A 70 -29.63 -23.47 -18.60
N GLU A 71 -29.69 -23.07 -19.87
CA GLU A 71 -28.87 -21.95 -20.37
C GLU A 71 -29.22 -20.63 -19.68
N LYS A 72 -30.52 -20.34 -19.44
CA LYS A 72 -30.93 -19.13 -18.71
C LYS A 72 -30.40 -19.09 -17.28
N VAL A 73 -30.46 -20.21 -16.56
CA VAL A 73 -29.97 -20.29 -15.18
C VAL A 73 -28.45 -20.05 -15.13
N GLN A 74 -27.68 -20.69 -16.02
CA GLN A 74 -26.22 -20.46 -16.10
C GLN A 74 -25.86 -19.02 -16.47
N ILE A 75 -26.57 -18.43 -17.45
CA ILE A 75 -26.32 -17.05 -17.86
C ILE A 75 -26.60 -16.08 -16.71
N GLN A 76 -27.70 -16.29 -15.97
CA GLN A 76 -28.10 -15.43 -14.86
C GLN A 76 -27.20 -15.54 -13.64
N GLU A 77 -26.70 -16.75 -13.34
CA GLU A 77 -25.78 -16.98 -12.22
C GLU A 77 -24.40 -16.39 -12.50
N ASN A 78 -23.89 -16.56 -13.73
CA ASN A 78 -22.64 -15.95 -14.17
C ASN A 78 -22.73 -14.42 -14.22
N SER A 79 -23.82 -13.84 -14.73
CA SER A 79 -23.99 -12.38 -14.78
C SER A 79 -24.02 -11.76 -13.38
N HIS A 80 -24.66 -12.43 -12.41
CA HIS A 80 -24.72 -11.94 -11.04
C HIS A 80 -23.36 -11.99 -10.34
N LEU A 81 -22.54 -12.99 -10.63
CA LEU A 81 -21.16 -13.07 -10.13
C LEU A 81 -20.27 -11.99 -10.75
N GLU A 82 -20.41 -11.73 -12.05
CA GLU A 82 -19.71 -10.64 -12.74
C GLU A 82 -20.08 -9.28 -12.16
N GLU A 83 -21.37 -8.99 -11.94
CA GLU A 83 -21.84 -7.74 -11.33
C GLU A 83 -21.27 -7.53 -9.91
N LYS A 84 -21.29 -8.57 -9.06
CA LYS A 84 -20.69 -8.51 -7.72
C LYS A 84 -19.18 -8.29 -7.77
N MET A 85 -18.50 -8.95 -8.72
CA MET A 85 -17.06 -8.79 -8.91
C MET A 85 -16.71 -7.36 -9.35
N ASP A 86 -17.52 -6.77 -10.23
CA ASP A 86 -17.39 -5.40 -10.70
C ASP A 86 -17.67 -4.37 -9.61
N GLU A 87 -18.68 -4.60 -8.76
CA GLU A 87 -19.00 -3.75 -7.63
C GLU A 87 -17.88 -3.73 -6.60
N ILE A 88 -17.37 -4.91 -6.20
CA ILE A 88 -16.22 -5.05 -5.31
C ILE A 88 -14.99 -4.38 -5.93
N SER A 89 -14.75 -4.59 -7.23
CA SER A 89 -13.64 -3.97 -7.95
C SER A 89 -13.74 -2.45 -7.96
N ARG A 90 -14.94 -1.88 -8.13
CA ARG A 90 -15.18 -0.43 -8.14
C ARG A 90 -14.97 0.17 -6.75
N TYR A 91 -15.47 -0.50 -5.71
CA TYR A 91 -15.22 -0.11 -4.32
C TYR A 91 -13.74 -0.14 -3.95
N ILE A 92 -13.00 -1.13 -4.46
CA ILE A 92 -11.57 -1.31 -4.19
C ILE A 92 -10.70 -0.37 -5.05
N ARG A 93 -11.07 -0.04 -6.30
CA ARG A 93 -10.20 0.71 -7.24
C ARG A 93 -9.88 2.14 -6.80
N GLY A 94 -10.77 2.79 -6.05
CA GLY A 94 -10.55 4.15 -5.56
C GLY A 94 -10.47 5.19 -6.68
N TYR A 95 -10.03 6.41 -6.35
CA TYR A 95 -9.90 7.53 -7.27
C TYR A 95 -8.50 7.57 -7.90
N GLN A 96 -8.43 7.60 -9.24
CA GLN A 96 -7.19 7.71 -9.98
C GLN A 96 -7.29 8.84 -11.02
N PHE A 97 -6.34 9.77 -10.95
CA PHE A 97 -6.23 10.87 -11.90
C PHE A 97 -4.76 11.08 -12.26
N THR A 98 -4.48 11.34 -13.52
CA THR A 98 -3.14 11.68 -14.01
C THR A 98 -3.27 12.76 -15.07
N SER A 99 -2.52 13.85 -14.92
CA SER A 99 -2.59 14.99 -15.83
C SER A 99 -2.03 14.64 -17.20
N LYS A 100 -2.63 15.19 -18.26
CA LYS A 100 -2.13 15.07 -19.64
C LYS A 100 -0.84 15.85 -19.87
N ARG A 101 -0.62 16.95 -19.14
CA ARG A 101 0.63 17.74 -19.23
C ARG A 101 1.76 16.96 -18.58
N GLN A 102 2.85 16.79 -19.33
CA GLN A 102 4.07 16.12 -18.89
C GLN A 102 5.24 17.09 -18.98
N ILE A 103 6.09 17.11 -17.96
CA ILE A 103 7.35 17.87 -17.95
C ILE A 103 8.46 16.83 -17.75
N LEU A 104 9.45 16.82 -18.65
CA LEU A 104 10.53 15.81 -18.67
C LEU A 104 10.00 14.36 -18.74
N GLY A 105 8.87 14.13 -19.42
CA GLY A 105 8.26 12.78 -19.54
C GLY A 105 7.53 12.29 -18.28
N ILE A 106 7.47 13.09 -17.22
CA ILE A 106 6.77 12.79 -15.97
C ILE A 106 5.49 13.65 -15.92
N PRO A 107 4.32 13.08 -15.55
CA PRO A 107 3.09 13.86 -15.45
C PRO A 107 3.19 14.96 -14.39
N LEU A 108 2.59 16.11 -14.68
CA LEU A 108 2.59 17.25 -13.76
C LEU A 108 1.89 16.91 -12.45
N VAL A 109 0.71 16.27 -12.51
CA VAL A 109 -0.08 15.89 -11.34
C VAL A 109 -0.51 14.43 -11.46
N SER A 110 -0.29 13.66 -10.39
CA SER A 110 -0.79 12.29 -10.25
C SER A 110 -1.49 12.14 -8.90
N ILE A 111 -2.76 11.76 -8.92
CA ILE A 111 -3.57 11.52 -7.72
C ILE A 111 -4.03 10.07 -7.75
N ARG A 112 -3.71 9.30 -6.71
CA ARG A 112 -4.14 7.91 -6.55
C ARG A 112 -4.56 7.65 -5.12
N LEU A 113 -5.87 7.67 -4.88
CA LEU A 113 -6.49 7.44 -3.58
C LEU A 113 -7.27 6.13 -3.63
N GLY A 114 -7.13 5.26 -2.64
CA GLY A 114 -7.88 4.02 -2.59
C GLY A 114 -7.54 3.17 -1.37
N ARG A 115 -8.25 2.06 -1.15
CA ARG A 115 -7.89 1.10 -0.11
C ARG A 115 -6.78 0.16 -0.59
N GLY A 116 -5.78 -0.06 0.26
CA GLY A 116 -4.64 -0.95 0.01
C GLY A 116 -3.33 -0.24 -0.36
N LEU A 117 -2.22 -0.98 -0.26
CA LEU A 117 -0.84 -0.53 -0.50
C LEU A 117 -0.20 -1.15 -1.77
N GLY A 118 -1.02 -1.62 -2.72
CA GLY A 118 -0.53 -2.27 -3.94
C GLY A 118 0.34 -1.34 -4.82
N ARG A 119 1.35 -1.90 -5.50
CA ARG A 119 2.30 -1.17 -6.37
C ARG A 119 1.61 -0.35 -7.46
N ASP A 120 0.48 -0.81 -7.96
CA ASP A 120 -0.26 -0.17 -9.05
C ASP A 120 -0.91 1.16 -8.62
N ARG A 121 -0.96 1.43 -7.31
CA ARG A 121 -1.57 2.62 -6.70
C ARG A 121 -0.56 3.70 -6.32
N VAL A 122 0.72 3.53 -6.63
CA VAL A 122 1.74 4.55 -6.36
C VAL A 122 1.51 5.75 -7.28
N ALA A 123 1.24 6.92 -6.71
CA ALA A 123 1.15 8.17 -7.45
C ALA A 123 2.57 8.63 -7.84
N LYS A 124 2.80 8.90 -9.13
CA LYS A 124 4.10 9.33 -9.65
C LYS A 124 3.93 10.58 -10.49
N GLY A 125 4.56 11.68 -10.12
CA GLY A 125 4.41 12.95 -10.83
C GLY A 125 5.27 14.06 -10.24
N TRP A 126 5.25 15.24 -10.84
CA TRP A 126 5.81 16.44 -10.20
C TRP A 126 5.07 16.75 -8.90
N ILE A 127 3.74 16.69 -8.94
CA ILE A 127 2.86 16.74 -7.79
C ILE A 127 2.19 15.37 -7.65
N ALA A 128 2.52 14.63 -6.60
CA ALA A 128 1.99 13.29 -6.34
C ALA A 128 1.16 13.27 -5.05
N ILE A 129 -0.10 12.82 -5.14
CA ILE A 129 -1.02 12.73 -4.00
C ILE A 129 -1.58 11.32 -3.92
N GLY A 130 -1.41 10.62 -2.79
CA GLY A 130 -1.96 9.27 -2.64
C GLY A 130 -1.51 8.55 -1.37
N ASN A 131 -1.91 7.30 -1.17
CA ASN A 131 -1.40 6.51 -0.03
C ASN A 131 0.12 6.32 -0.12
N ILE A 132 0.63 6.11 -1.34
CA ILE A 132 2.06 6.09 -1.65
C ILE A 132 2.28 7.12 -2.76
N ALA A 133 3.10 8.14 -2.49
CA ALA A 133 3.35 9.25 -3.41
C ALA A 133 4.86 9.40 -3.68
N ILE A 134 5.26 9.44 -4.96
CA ILE A 134 6.65 9.66 -5.38
C ILE A 134 6.68 10.85 -6.34
N GLY A 135 7.42 11.90 -6.02
CA GLY A 135 7.43 13.09 -6.86
C GLY A 135 8.38 14.20 -6.43
N PHE A 136 8.27 15.36 -7.07
CA PHE A 136 8.95 16.56 -6.58
C PHE A 136 8.27 17.04 -5.30
N LEU A 137 6.96 17.27 -5.37
CA LEU A 137 6.05 17.51 -4.26
C LEU A 137 5.21 16.26 -4.04
N SER A 138 5.35 15.62 -2.89
CA SER A 138 4.67 14.36 -2.56
C SER A 138 3.86 14.47 -1.28
N LEU A 139 2.58 14.10 -1.35
CA LEU A 139 1.64 14.09 -0.22
C LEU A 139 1.02 12.70 -0.08
N GLY A 140 1.27 12.03 1.04
CA GLY A 140 0.72 10.70 1.25
C GLY A 140 0.94 10.07 2.61
N ALA A 141 0.41 8.87 2.83
CA ALA A 141 0.76 8.11 4.03
C ALA A 141 2.24 7.71 3.99
N VAL A 142 2.71 7.27 2.82
CA VAL A 142 4.12 7.09 2.49
C VAL A 142 4.47 8.04 1.35
N SER A 143 5.43 8.93 1.55
CA SER A 143 5.81 9.92 0.56
C SER A 143 7.32 9.97 0.36
N VAL A 144 7.75 10.06 -0.90
CA VAL A 144 9.14 10.16 -1.30
C VAL A 144 9.29 11.29 -2.32
N GLY A 145 10.11 12.30 -2.02
CA GLY A 145 10.30 13.40 -2.95
C GLY A 145 11.32 14.44 -2.53
N ILE A 146 11.38 15.58 -3.22
CA ILE A 146 12.19 16.71 -2.77
C ILE A 146 11.48 17.41 -1.61
N LEU A 147 10.20 17.72 -1.80
CA LEU A 147 9.27 18.17 -0.78
C LEU A 147 8.33 17.00 -0.45
N SER A 148 8.46 16.45 0.76
CA SER A 148 7.77 15.23 1.16
C SER A 148 6.93 15.47 2.41
N PHE A 149 5.63 15.22 2.30
CA PHE A 149 4.65 15.38 3.38
C PHE A 149 3.93 14.05 3.60
N GLY A 150 3.98 13.49 4.80
CA GLY A 150 3.30 12.22 5.05
C GLY A 150 3.43 11.63 6.43
N ALA A 151 2.84 10.45 6.68
CA ALA A 151 3.10 9.74 7.93
C ALA A 151 4.54 9.19 7.95
N LEU A 152 4.96 8.58 6.84
CA LEU A 152 6.34 8.16 6.56
C LEU A 152 6.84 9.01 5.38
N ALA A 153 7.68 10.00 5.65
CA ALA A 153 8.16 10.97 4.66
C ALA A 153 9.67 10.82 4.44
N ALA A 154 10.11 10.76 3.19
CA ALA A 154 11.52 10.73 2.81
C ALA A 154 11.83 11.78 1.74
N GLY A 155 12.78 12.67 1.98
CA GLY A 155 13.10 13.70 0.98
C GLY A 155 14.20 14.68 1.33
N LEU A 156 14.38 15.71 0.50
CA LEU A 156 15.30 16.81 0.86
C LEU A 156 14.71 17.63 2.01
N ILE A 157 13.42 17.97 1.92
CA ILE A 157 12.60 18.56 2.97
C ILE A 157 11.48 17.56 3.25
N ALA A 158 11.49 16.96 4.43
CA ALA A 158 10.55 15.93 4.85
C ALA A 158 9.79 16.37 6.10
N ILE A 159 8.46 16.33 6.03
CA ILE A 159 7.56 16.60 7.15
C ILE A 159 6.66 15.39 7.37
N GLY A 160 6.73 14.79 8.56
CA GLY A 160 5.90 13.63 8.85
C GLY A 160 5.98 13.08 10.26
N ALA A 161 5.21 12.03 10.56
CA ALA A 161 5.34 11.35 11.86
C ALA A 161 6.74 10.70 11.99
N MET A 162 7.18 10.04 10.91
CA MET A 162 8.55 9.59 10.71
C MET A 162 9.12 10.26 9.45
N ALA A 163 10.12 11.11 9.63
CA ALA A 163 10.71 11.93 8.57
C ALA A 163 12.20 11.59 8.39
N ILE A 164 12.63 11.35 7.15
CA ILE A 164 14.03 11.13 6.79
C ILE A 164 14.41 12.12 5.70
N GLY A 165 15.39 12.98 5.94
CA GLY A 165 15.77 13.96 4.92
C GLY A 165 16.94 14.87 5.20
N GLY A 166 17.18 15.83 4.31
CA GLY A 166 18.15 16.91 4.57
C GLY A 166 17.65 17.79 5.71
N PHE A 167 16.45 18.36 5.52
CA PHE A 167 15.65 19.01 6.54
C PHE A 167 14.50 18.06 6.92
N ALA A 168 14.46 17.59 8.15
CA ALA A 168 13.46 16.63 8.63
C ALA A 168 12.69 17.21 9.82
N LEU A 169 11.36 17.25 9.72
CA LEU A 169 10.47 17.66 10.81
C LEU A 169 9.48 16.55 11.11
N GLY A 170 9.50 16.02 12.32
CA GLY A 170 8.61 14.92 12.69
C GLY A 170 8.68 14.46 14.12
N ALA A 171 7.80 13.54 14.54
CA ALA A 171 7.93 12.92 15.85
C ALA A 171 9.25 12.14 15.92
N LEU A 172 9.52 11.30 14.92
CA LEU A 172 10.82 10.69 14.68
C LEU A 172 11.45 11.32 13.45
N ALA A 173 12.58 12.00 13.60
CA ALA A 173 13.24 12.72 12.51
C ALA A 173 14.71 12.29 12.36
N ILE A 174 15.13 11.99 11.13
CA ILE A 174 16.50 11.66 10.78
C ILE A 174 16.98 12.61 9.67
N GLY A 175 18.05 13.38 9.90
CA GLY A 175 18.53 14.28 8.86
C GLY A 175 19.78 15.11 9.13
N ILE A 176 20.13 16.00 8.20
CA ILE A 176 21.20 16.97 8.41
C ILE A 176 20.76 17.99 9.46
N LEU A 177 19.61 18.61 9.24
CA LEU A 177 18.89 19.43 10.20
C LEU A 177 17.56 18.74 10.53
N ALA A 178 17.42 18.28 11.76
CA ALA A 178 16.28 17.47 12.17
C ALA A 178 15.61 18.06 13.42
N ILE A 179 14.28 18.13 13.41
CA ILE A 179 13.47 18.73 14.47
C ILE A 179 12.33 17.78 14.85
N GLY A 180 12.13 17.51 16.14
CA GLY A 180 11.16 16.51 16.55
C GLY A 180 11.09 16.14 18.01
N SER A 181 10.42 15.03 18.33
CA SER A 181 10.44 14.47 19.69
C SER A 181 11.63 13.52 19.88
N GLY A 182 11.86 12.58 18.97
CA GLY A 182 13.04 11.72 18.92
C GLY A 182 13.83 11.98 17.63
N VAL A 183 15.04 12.50 17.75
CA VAL A 183 15.74 13.08 16.60
C VAL A 183 17.16 12.53 16.48
N PHE A 184 17.56 12.19 15.26
CA PHE A 184 18.94 11.82 14.92
C PHE A 184 19.44 12.71 13.78
N GLY A 185 20.52 13.47 13.98
CA GLY A 185 21.03 14.29 12.91
C GLY A 185 22.41 14.88 13.13
N ILE A 186 22.86 15.71 12.20
CA ILE A 186 24.08 16.52 12.41
C ILE A 186 23.76 17.68 13.35
N TYR A 187 22.67 18.37 13.03
CA TYR A 187 22.06 19.46 13.78
C TYR A 187 20.68 18.98 14.23
N ALA A 188 20.49 18.75 15.53
CA ALA A 188 19.28 18.15 16.08
C ALA A 188 18.60 19.07 17.10
N GLY A 189 17.29 19.29 16.95
CA GLY A 189 16.46 20.05 17.89
C GLY A 189 15.25 19.24 18.33
N GLY A 190 15.01 19.03 19.63
CA GLY A 190 13.86 18.23 20.03
C GLY A 190 13.74 17.93 21.52
N VAL A 191 12.86 16.99 21.89
CA VAL A 191 12.77 16.53 23.28
C VAL A 191 13.94 15.62 23.61
N ALA A 192 14.14 14.57 22.80
CA ALA A 192 15.30 13.69 22.82
C ALA A 192 16.09 13.88 21.52
N ALA A 193 17.16 14.66 21.58
CA ALA A 193 17.96 15.07 20.44
C ALA A 193 19.34 14.41 20.44
N PHE A 194 19.63 13.63 19.39
CA PHE A 194 20.93 13.02 19.13
C PHE A 194 21.59 13.72 17.93
N GLY A 195 22.38 14.75 18.21
CA GLY A 195 23.10 15.55 17.23
C GLY A 195 24.57 15.14 17.13
N LYS A 196 25.14 15.05 15.94
CA LYS A 196 26.58 14.84 15.78
C LYS A 196 27.38 16.09 16.22
N GLU A 197 26.98 17.26 15.73
CA GLU A 197 27.66 18.53 16.01
C GLU A 197 26.92 19.32 17.10
N ILE A 198 25.67 19.69 16.84
CA ILE A 198 24.84 20.48 17.76
C ILE A 198 23.55 19.73 18.06
N SER A 199 23.24 19.62 19.34
CA SER A 199 21.99 19.08 19.85
C SER A 199 21.37 20.04 20.84
N VAL A 200 20.09 20.38 20.65
CA VAL A 200 19.33 21.23 21.56
C VAL A 200 18.04 20.52 21.94
N GLY A 201 17.80 20.31 23.22
CA GLY A 201 16.61 19.61 23.67
C GLY A 201 16.53 19.37 25.17
N VAL A 202 15.44 18.77 25.65
CA VAL A 202 15.32 18.38 27.07
C VAL A 202 16.42 17.38 27.43
N ALA A 203 16.54 16.32 26.62
CA ALA A 203 17.66 15.39 26.63
C ALA A 203 18.46 15.58 25.32
N ALA A 204 19.69 16.07 25.44
CA ALA A 204 20.56 16.41 24.32
C ALA A 204 21.88 15.62 24.38
N PHE A 205 22.21 14.95 23.28
CA PHE A 205 23.42 14.16 23.13
C PHE A 205 24.16 14.57 21.86
N GLY A 206 25.45 14.89 21.97
CA GLY A 206 26.26 15.28 20.82
C GLY A 206 27.60 15.87 21.20
N LYS A 207 28.35 16.41 20.24
CA LYS A 207 29.59 17.14 20.55
C LYS A 207 29.29 18.40 21.37
N THR A 208 28.38 19.23 20.87
CA THR A 208 27.79 20.37 21.58
C THR A 208 26.35 20.05 21.94
N ALA A 209 26.05 20.01 23.23
CA ALA A 209 24.73 19.64 23.76
C ALA A 209 24.18 20.71 24.69
N ILE A 210 22.95 21.15 24.42
CA ILE A 210 22.24 22.18 25.21
C ILE A 210 20.91 21.58 25.67
N GLY A 211 20.70 21.48 26.98
CA GLY A 211 19.50 20.84 27.51
C GLY A 211 19.43 20.73 29.03
N GLU A 212 18.33 20.18 29.54
CA GLU A 212 18.21 19.82 30.97
C GLU A 212 19.17 18.66 31.29
N THR A 213 19.15 17.63 30.45
CA THR A 213 20.11 16.52 30.45
C THR A 213 20.99 16.61 29.21
N ALA A 214 22.20 17.14 29.34
CA ALA A 214 23.14 17.28 28.23
C ALA A 214 24.38 16.39 28.41
N LYS A 215 24.81 15.69 27.35
CA LYS A 215 26.05 14.90 27.35
C LYS A 215 26.83 15.08 26.05
N GLY A 216 28.09 15.49 26.18
CA GLY A 216 28.96 15.88 25.07
C GLY A 216 30.31 16.43 25.50
N GLU A 217 31.12 16.87 24.54
CA GLU A 217 32.39 17.58 24.79
C GLU A 217 32.13 18.97 25.39
N HIS A 218 31.13 19.66 24.84
CA HIS A 218 30.69 20.98 25.27
C HIS A 218 29.22 20.90 25.68
N CYS A 219 28.94 21.04 26.97
CA CYS A 219 27.59 20.93 27.52
C CYS A 219 27.13 22.24 28.15
N LEU A 220 25.91 22.65 27.86
CA LEU A 220 25.22 23.76 28.52
C LEU A 220 23.93 23.24 29.16
N LEU A 221 23.89 23.22 30.49
CA LEU A 221 22.76 22.70 31.26
C LEU A 221 21.76 23.81 31.60
N TRP A 222 20.46 23.54 31.46
CA TRP A 222 19.41 24.56 31.59
C TRP A 222 19.27 25.14 33.00
N GLY A 223 19.57 24.37 34.05
CA GLY A 223 19.55 24.84 35.44
C GLY A 223 18.28 25.64 35.80
N ASN A 224 18.45 26.88 36.23
CA ASN A 224 17.35 27.80 36.59
C ASN A 224 16.79 28.61 35.41
N GLY A 225 17.21 28.31 34.17
CA GLY A 225 16.90 29.07 32.96
C GLY A 225 18.16 29.53 32.22
N LEU A 226 18.11 29.46 30.89
CA LEU A 226 19.15 30.00 29.98
C LEU A 226 18.59 31.21 29.23
N SER A 227 19.36 32.31 29.18
CA SER A 227 19.00 33.46 28.35
C SER A 227 19.43 33.26 26.89
N ALA A 228 18.76 33.97 25.98
CA ALA A 228 19.11 34.05 24.57
C ALA A 228 20.61 34.30 24.35
N ASP A 229 21.14 35.28 25.08
CA ASP A 229 22.52 35.74 24.94
C ASP A 229 23.52 34.70 25.44
N GLN A 230 23.19 33.98 26.52
CA GLN A 230 24.04 32.90 27.03
C GLN A 230 24.18 31.77 26.02
N ILE A 231 23.08 31.36 25.38
CA ILE A 231 23.08 30.32 24.37
C ILE A 231 23.82 30.80 23.13
N GLY A 232 23.58 32.04 22.70
CA GLY A 232 24.28 32.67 21.57
C GLY A 232 25.79 32.69 21.77
N HIS A 233 26.26 33.22 22.91
CA HIS A 233 27.69 33.25 23.25
C HIS A 233 28.30 31.86 23.32
N PHE A 234 27.59 30.88 23.88
CA PHE A 234 28.06 29.50 23.95
C PHE A 234 28.21 28.87 22.55
N LEU A 235 27.27 29.12 21.64
CA LEU A 235 27.37 28.66 20.26
C LEU A 235 28.52 29.37 19.52
N ASP A 236 28.69 30.67 19.71
CA ASP A 236 29.76 31.43 19.05
C ASP A 236 31.17 30.97 19.50
N GLN A 237 31.32 30.58 20.77
CA GLN A 237 32.59 30.06 21.30
C GLN A 237 32.95 28.68 20.73
N ASN A 238 31.96 27.80 20.58
CA ASN A 238 32.20 26.41 20.16
C ASN A 238 32.07 26.21 18.63
N HIS A 239 31.32 27.08 17.94
CA HIS A 239 31.03 27.04 16.51
C HIS A 239 31.13 28.45 15.87
N PRO A 240 32.32 29.06 15.79
CA PRO A 240 32.48 30.45 15.33
C PRO A 240 32.09 30.69 13.86
N ASN A 241 32.05 29.63 13.04
CA ASN A 241 31.67 29.69 11.61
C ASN A 241 30.23 29.19 11.37
N LEU A 242 29.39 29.11 12.40
CA LEU A 242 28.01 28.66 12.26
C LEU A 242 27.21 29.64 11.41
N TRP A 243 26.41 29.12 10.47
CA TRP A 243 25.54 29.95 9.64
C TRP A 243 24.52 30.68 10.52
N GLN A 244 24.45 32.02 10.41
CA GLN A 244 23.66 32.88 11.30
C GLN A 244 22.18 32.45 11.46
N PRO A 245 21.44 32.11 10.40
CA PRO A 245 20.06 31.61 10.55
C PRO A 245 19.95 30.32 11.36
N LEU A 246 20.94 29.42 11.25
CA LEU A 246 20.98 28.18 12.00
C LEU A 246 21.31 28.44 13.48
N ARG A 247 22.21 29.37 13.75
CA ARG A 247 22.52 29.86 15.10
C ARG A 247 21.27 30.42 15.77
N ASP A 248 20.61 31.38 15.14
CA ASP A 248 19.43 32.04 15.70
C ASP A 248 18.28 31.05 15.91
N PHE A 249 18.15 30.06 15.02
CA PHE A 249 17.20 28.96 15.19
C PHE A 249 17.48 28.12 16.44
N PHE A 250 18.74 27.76 16.71
CA PHE A 250 19.10 27.02 17.91
C PHE A 250 19.00 27.85 19.20
N VAL A 251 19.34 29.14 19.12
CA VAL A 251 19.13 30.11 20.20
C VAL A 251 17.65 30.22 20.53
N PHE A 252 16.78 30.28 19.52
CA PHE A 252 15.33 30.28 19.69
C PHE A 252 14.84 28.98 20.33
N LEU A 253 15.21 27.81 19.79
CA LEU A 253 14.82 26.52 20.38
C LEU A 253 15.26 26.41 21.85
N GLY A 254 16.51 26.76 22.12
CA GLY A 254 17.09 26.69 23.46
C GLY A 254 16.55 27.72 24.45
N GLN A 255 15.75 28.70 24.04
CA GLN A 255 15.04 29.59 24.98
C GLN A 255 13.67 29.04 25.38
N TYR A 256 13.03 28.29 24.48
CA TYR A 256 11.63 27.90 24.61
C TYR A 256 11.41 26.45 25.07
N ILE A 257 12.40 25.56 24.97
CA ILE A 257 12.29 24.16 25.39
C ILE A 257 12.46 24.04 26.93
N LYS A 258 11.44 24.40 27.71
CA LYS A 258 11.47 24.12 29.17
C LYS A 258 11.11 22.69 29.51
#